data_AF-Q6FMX2-F1
#
_entry.id   AF-Q6FMX2-F1
#
_cell.length_a   1.000
_cell.length_b   1.000
_cell.length_c   1.000
_cell.angle_alpha   90.00
_cell.angle_beta   90.00
_cell.angle_gamma   90.00
#
_symmetry.space_group_name_H-M   'P 1'
#
loop_
_entity.id
_entity.type
_entity.pdbx_description
1 polymer ?
#
loop_
_entity_poly.entity_id
_entity_poly.type
_entity_poly.pdbx_seq_one_letter_code
_entity_poly.pdbx_strand_id
1 'polypeptide(L)'
;MLRSTIVPRGFSQIPKRHILGNQPYFRPSSRRSISTFQTIADTFTTLHDVSGIHWVVLIPVTTFALRTVFTLPLSIWQRRRIVKQQELRKLVAPISSIVKMRLAVTSKSAKEKRLESGSDITIAKPVGGLSAENLTPEQITLLAVKETRKRQKLLFKKYGVQMWKNAVLPLVQIPLWVTVSMGIRTLTENPLREKLYNNGWLSSVGIDENLYLSEPLEAYPFAVPLVLGTLSMLNVEYNGKVIQGDSAKNLGLKLRADNSRLQLGIQTILNVTRIGTVFMMGFSSQTALLLSLYWISSQLYSLLQNIFLNWLWPYQR
;
A
#
# COMPACT_ATOMS: atom_id res chain seq x y z
N MET A 1 -9.04 31.50 -91.11
CA MET A 1 -9.61 30.47 -90.20
C MET A 1 -8.45 29.59 -89.73
N LEU A 2 -7.74 30.00 -88.68
CA LEU A 2 -7.93 29.64 -87.26
C LEU A 2 -7.58 28.17 -86.90
N ARG A 3 -6.52 28.09 -86.06
CA ARG A 3 -5.95 26.99 -85.23
C ARG A 3 -5.04 25.95 -85.93
N SER A 4 -3.70 25.94 -85.70
CA SER A 4 -2.91 25.65 -84.46
C SER A 4 -3.29 24.31 -83.80
N THR A 5 -2.43 23.40 -83.36
CA THR A 5 -1.05 22.93 -83.61
C THR A 5 -0.94 21.64 -82.77
N ILE A 6 -0.15 20.65 -83.22
CA ILE A 6 0.60 19.68 -82.39
C ILE A 6 -0.21 18.61 -81.60
N VAL A 7 -0.08 17.39 -82.10
CA VAL A 7 -0.33 16.12 -81.41
C VAL A 7 0.87 15.78 -80.52
N PRO A 8 0.70 15.40 -79.23
CA PRO A 8 1.73 14.66 -78.52
C PRO A 8 1.43 13.15 -78.58
N ARG A 9 2.39 12.39 -79.13
CA ARG A 9 2.53 10.95 -78.87
C ARG A 9 3.08 10.78 -77.45
N GLY A 10 2.41 9.97 -76.62
CA GLY A 10 2.98 9.54 -75.35
C GLY A 10 2.01 8.75 -74.47
N PHE A 11 2.34 7.47 -74.27
CA PHE A 11 1.88 6.59 -73.20
C PHE A 11 0.42 6.10 -73.22
N SER A 12 0.16 5.08 -74.04
CA SER A 12 -0.94 4.15 -73.86
C SER A 12 -0.51 2.94 -73.00
N GLN A 13 -1.18 2.81 -71.86
CA GLN A 13 -1.39 1.60 -71.04
C GLN A 13 -0.23 1.09 -70.17
N ILE A 14 -0.10 1.69 -68.99
CA ILE A 14 0.42 1.01 -67.81
C ILE A 14 -0.74 0.19 -67.20
N PRO A 15 -0.60 -1.12 -66.96
CA PRO A 15 -1.66 -1.91 -66.35
C PRO A 15 -1.95 -1.41 -64.94
N LYS A 16 -3.24 -1.28 -64.59
CA LYS A 16 -3.68 -1.04 -63.22
C LYS A 16 -3.17 -2.17 -62.33
N ARG A 17 -2.04 -1.95 -61.65
CA ARG A 17 -1.67 -2.73 -60.47
C ARG A 17 -2.76 -2.47 -59.44
N HIS A 18 -3.59 -3.48 -59.16
CA HIS A 18 -4.38 -3.56 -57.95
C HIS A 18 -3.41 -3.39 -56.77
N ILE A 19 -3.37 -2.19 -56.19
CA ILE A 19 -2.76 -1.97 -54.89
C ILE A 19 -3.74 -2.61 -53.90
N LEU A 20 -3.53 -3.89 -53.63
CA LEU A 20 -4.00 -4.50 -52.39
C LEU A 20 -3.30 -3.72 -51.28
N GLY A 21 -4.03 -2.77 -50.70
CA GLY A 21 -3.61 -2.12 -49.48
C GLY A 21 -3.34 -3.22 -48.45
N ASN A 22 -2.07 -3.40 -48.09
CA ASN A 22 -1.68 -4.13 -46.90
C ASN A 22 -2.27 -3.39 -45.70
N GLN A 23 -3.51 -3.70 -45.37
CA GLN A 23 -4.01 -3.53 -44.02
C GLN A 23 -3.08 -4.38 -43.14
N PRO A 24 -2.40 -3.82 -42.13
CA PRO A 24 -1.67 -4.64 -41.20
C PRO A 24 -2.72 -5.52 -40.51
N TYR A 25 -2.72 -6.81 -40.86
CA TYR A 25 -3.41 -7.83 -40.09
C TYR A 25 -2.81 -7.77 -38.69
N PHE A 26 -3.46 -7.04 -37.79
CA PHE A 26 -3.25 -7.17 -36.36
C PHE A 26 -3.58 -8.63 -36.04
N ARG A 27 -2.54 -9.47 -35.96
CA ARG A 27 -2.68 -10.80 -35.38
C ARG A 27 -3.27 -10.58 -33.99
N PRO A 28 -4.41 -11.19 -33.63
CA PRO A 28 -4.86 -11.17 -32.26
C PRO A 28 -3.72 -11.77 -31.45
N SER A 29 -3.11 -10.97 -30.58
CA SER A 29 -2.05 -11.47 -29.73
C SER A 29 -2.69 -12.56 -28.89
N SER A 30 -2.22 -13.80 -29.05
CA SER A 30 -2.55 -14.88 -28.14
C SER A 30 -1.99 -14.47 -26.78
N ARG A 31 -2.81 -13.76 -25.98
CA ARG A 31 -2.46 -13.40 -24.62
C ARG A 31 -2.25 -14.72 -23.89
N ARG A 32 -1.02 -14.97 -23.45
CA ARG A 32 -0.73 -16.07 -22.55
C ARG A 32 -1.41 -15.73 -21.22
N SER A 33 -2.65 -16.19 -21.03
CA SER A 33 -3.25 -16.15 -19.70
C SER A 33 -2.43 -17.10 -18.82
N ILE A 34 -1.98 -16.60 -17.67
CA ILE A 34 -1.33 -17.45 -16.68
C ILE A 34 -2.44 -18.38 -16.16
N SER A 35 -2.24 -19.69 -16.25
CA SER A 35 -3.26 -20.71 -15.95
C SER A 35 -3.89 -20.54 -14.56
N THR A 36 -3.15 -19.97 -13.60
CA THR A 36 -3.62 -19.68 -12.26
C THR A 36 -4.74 -18.65 -12.22
N PHE A 37 -4.69 -17.61 -13.06
CA PHE A 37 -5.74 -16.58 -13.11
C PHE A 37 -7.02 -17.13 -13.76
N GLN A 38 -6.86 -17.98 -14.78
CA GLN A 38 -7.98 -18.69 -15.39
C GLN A 38 -8.67 -19.58 -14.37
N THR A 39 -7.90 -20.34 -13.59
CA THR A 39 -8.45 -21.18 -12.51
C THR A 39 -9.29 -20.37 -11.53
N ILE A 40 -8.83 -19.16 -11.16
CA ILE A 40 -9.60 -18.27 -10.28
C ILE A 40 -10.91 -17.85 -10.96
N ALA A 41 -10.88 -17.41 -12.22
CA ALA A 41 -12.09 -17.05 -12.97
C ALA A 41 -13.08 -18.22 -13.07
N ASP A 42 -12.59 -19.44 -13.32
CA ASP A 42 -13.40 -20.65 -13.39
C ASP A 42 -14.01 -20.98 -12.02
N THR A 43 -13.27 -20.80 -10.92
CA THR A 43 -13.83 -20.97 -9.56
C THR A 43 -14.93 -19.97 -9.26
N PHE A 44 -14.80 -18.72 -9.71
CA PHE A 44 -15.85 -17.72 -9.56
C PHE A 44 -17.09 -18.05 -10.40
N THR A 45 -16.89 -18.54 -11.63
CA THR A 45 -17.98 -18.96 -12.53
C THR A 45 -18.73 -20.16 -11.96
N THR A 46 -18.01 -21.21 -11.53
CA THR A 46 -18.62 -22.37 -10.89
C THR A 46 -19.37 -22.01 -9.60
N LEU A 47 -18.84 -21.09 -8.78
CA LEU A 47 -19.54 -20.60 -7.60
C LEU A 47 -20.82 -19.83 -7.96
N HIS A 48 -20.79 -19.01 -9.01
CA HIS A 48 -21.96 -18.32 -9.51
C HIS A 48 -23.02 -19.31 -10.01
N ASP A 49 -22.63 -20.28 -10.84
CA ASP A 49 -23.53 -21.26 -11.45
C ASP A 49 -24.18 -22.18 -10.40
N VAL A 50 -23.42 -22.61 -9.39
CA VAL A 50 -23.92 -23.48 -8.32
C VAL A 50 -24.80 -22.73 -7.33
N SER A 51 -24.44 -21.48 -6.99
CA SER A 51 -25.18 -20.71 -6.00
C SER A 51 -26.39 -19.96 -6.57
N GLY A 52 -26.38 -19.65 -7.86
CA GLY A 52 -27.35 -18.76 -8.51
C GLY A 52 -27.30 -17.31 -7.99
N ILE A 53 -26.26 -16.94 -7.24
CA ILE A 53 -26.15 -15.61 -6.63
C ILE A 53 -25.61 -14.62 -7.64
N HIS A 54 -26.24 -13.45 -7.71
CA HIS A 54 -25.80 -12.33 -8.52
C HIS A 54 -24.32 -11.95 -8.30
N TRP A 55 -23.61 -11.63 -9.38
CA TRP A 55 -22.19 -11.24 -9.36
C TRP A 55 -21.91 -10.07 -8.41
N VAL A 56 -22.81 -9.09 -8.37
CA VAL A 56 -22.74 -7.94 -7.46
C VAL A 56 -22.76 -8.35 -5.98
N VAL A 57 -23.36 -9.47 -5.62
CA VAL A 57 -23.40 -9.99 -4.25
C VAL A 57 -22.29 -11.02 -4.01
N LEU A 58 -22.03 -11.88 -5.00
CA LEU A 58 -21.06 -12.95 -4.92
C LEU A 58 -19.64 -12.42 -4.68
N ILE A 59 -19.23 -11.36 -5.39
CA ILE A 59 -17.88 -10.80 -5.25
C ILE A 59 -17.63 -10.20 -3.85
N PRO A 60 -18.50 -9.34 -3.29
CA PRO A 60 -18.34 -8.89 -1.90
C PRO A 60 -18.33 -10.05 -0.89
N VAL A 61 -19.25 -11.00 -1.00
CA VAL A 61 -19.36 -12.13 -0.04
C VAL A 61 -18.11 -13.00 -0.06
N THR A 62 -17.66 -13.41 -1.25
CA THR A 62 -16.41 -14.18 -1.41
C THR A 62 -15.20 -13.39 -0.92
N THR A 63 -15.15 -12.07 -1.15
CA THR A 63 -14.09 -11.22 -0.62
C THR A 63 -14.05 -11.24 0.91
N PHE A 64 -15.21 -11.08 1.56
CA PHE A 64 -15.32 -11.15 3.02
C PHE A 64 -14.92 -12.53 3.54
N ALA A 65 -15.36 -13.61 2.88
CA ALA A 65 -15.00 -14.98 3.23
C ALA A 65 -13.49 -15.22 3.13
N LEU A 66 -12.87 -14.91 1.99
CA LEU A 66 -11.43 -15.05 1.77
C LEU A 66 -10.63 -14.24 2.79
N ARG A 67 -11.03 -12.99 3.06
CA ARG A 67 -10.34 -12.16 4.04
C ARG A 67 -10.52 -12.68 5.47
N THR A 68 -11.68 -13.23 5.81
CA THR A 68 -11.95 -13.83 7.12
C THR A 68 -11.13 -15.09 7.34
N VAL A 69 -11.00 -15.95 6.33
CA VAL A 69 -10.25 -17.21 6.45
C VAL A 69 -8.75 -16.97 6.44
N PHE A 70 -8.25 -16.19 5.47
CA PHE A 70 -6.80 -16.08 5.26
C PHE A 70 -6.18 -14.89 6.01
N THR A 71 -6.82 -13.73 6.01
CA THR A 71 -6.17 -12.49 6.48
C THR A 71 -6.52 -12.12 7.92
N LEU A 72 -7.71 -12.46 8.40
CA LEU A 72 -8.16 -12.10 9.75
C LEU A 72 -7.32 -12.78 10.84
N PRO A 73 -7.03 -14.09 10.81
CA PRO A 73 -6.22 -14.72 11.86
C PRO A 73 -4.81 -14.11 11.92
N LEU A 74 -4.21 -13.86 10.75
CA LEU A 74 -2.92 -13.18 10.62
C LEU A 74 -2.95 -11.76 11.20
N SER A 75 -4.03 -11.02 10.95
CA SER A 75 -4.20 -9.66 11.46
C SER A 75 -4.36 -9.63 12.98
N ILE A 76 -5.10 -10.57 13.57
CA ILE A 76 -5.26 -10.71 15.02
C ILE A 76 -3.90 -11.02 15.64
N TRP A 77 -3.17 -11.99 15.07
CA TRP A 77 -1.83 -12.34 15.52
C TRP A 77 -0.86 -11.16 15.44
N GLN A 78 -0.84 -10.44 14.31
CA GLN A 78 -0.02 -9.25 14.16
C GLN A 78 -0.41 -8.16 15.16
N ARG A 79 -1.70 -7.89 15.34
CA ARG A 79 -2.20 -6.85 16.27
C ARG A 79 -1.72 -7.12 17.69
N ARG A 80 -1.91 -8.34 18.19
CA ARG A 80 -1.43 -8.74 19.54
C ARG A 80 0.08 -8.54 19.69
N ARG A 81 0.87 -8.87 18.66
CA ARG A 81 2.32 -8.61 18.70
C ARG A 81 2.66 -7.13 18.71
N ILE A 82 1.99 -6.30 17.92
CA ILE A 82 2.29 -4.86 17.87
C ILE A 82 1.98 -4.23 19.23
N VAL A 83 0.87 -4.60 19.87
CA VAL A 83 0.56 -4.15 21.25
C VAL A 83 1.69 -4.56 22.21
N LYS A 84 2.15 -5.81 22.15
CA LYS A 84 3.28 -6.25 22.99
C LYS A 84 4.59 -5.50 22.68
N GLN A 85 4.85 -5.17 21.41
CA GLN A 85 6.01 -4.35 21.02
C GLN A 85 5.91 -2.94 21.61
N GLN A 86 4.72 -2.35 21.66
CA GLN A 86 4.51 -1.02 22.24
C GLN A 86 4.78 -1.03 23.74
N GLU A 87 4.23 -2.00 24.49
CA GLU A 87 4.54 -2.18 25.91
C GLU A 87 6.05 -2.25 26.17
N LEU A 88 6.76 -3.08 25.41
CA LEU A 88 8.21 -3.24 25.55
C LEU A 88 8.99 -1.99 25.12
N ARG A 89 8.49 -1.19 24.16
CA ARG A 89 9.11 0.08 23.75
C ARG A 89 9.08 1.11 24.88
N LYS A 90 8.03 1.14 25.71
CA LYS A 90 7.95 2.05 26.86
C LYS A 90 9.10 1.82 27.85
N LEU A 91 9.47 0.57 28.08
CA LEU A 91 10.60 0.20 28.95
C LEU A 91 11.97 0.65 28.40
N VAL A 92 12.08 0.74 27.07
CA VAL A 92 13.34 1.10 26.39
C VAL A 92 13.43 2.61 26.12
N ALA A 93 12.31 3.32 26.04
CA ALA A 93 12.25 4.76 25.81
C ALA A 93 13.17 5.59 26.75
N PRO A 94 13.18 5.39 28.08
CA PRO A 94 14.02 6.18 28.98
C PRO A 94 15.53 5.90 28.80
N ILE A 95 15.91 4.73 28.29
CA ILE A 95 17.32 4.33 28.15
C ILE A 95 18.09 5.32 27.28
N SER A 96 17.47 5.86 26.22
CA SER A 96 18.16 6.83 25.35
C SER A 96 18.57 8.09 26.12
N SER A 97 17.69 8.61 26.99
CA SER A 97 17.98 9.78 27.81
C SER A 97 19.08 9.51 28.84
N ILE A 98 19.04 8.34 29.49
CA ILE A 98 20.02 7.92 30.50
C ILE A 98 21.40 7.72 29.85
N VAL A 99 21.47 7.07 28.69
CA VAL A 99 22.74 6.84 27.99
C VAL A 99 23.34 8.15 27.50
N LYS A 100 22.53 9.08 26.95
CA LYS A 100 23.00 10.42 26.58
C LYS A 100 23.60 11.16 27.77
N MET A 101 22.91 11.15 28.91
CA MET A 101 23.39 11.79 30.14
C MET A 101 24.70 11.16 30.64
N ARG A 102 24.79 9.83 30.70
CA ARG A 102 25.99 9.11 31.12
C ARG A 102 27.19 9.43 30.21
N LEU A 103 27.00 9.36 28.90
CA LEU A 103 28.03 9.69 27.91
C LEU A 103 28.48 11.14 28.01
N ALA A 104 27.54 12.09 28.21
CA ALA A 104 27.87 13.50 28.39
C ALA A 104 28.70 13.73 29.66
N VAL A 105 28.33 13.13 30.79
CA VAL A 105 29.11 13.21 32.04
C VAL A 105 30.50 12.61 31.85
N THR A 106 30.61 11.41 31.28
CA THR A 106 31.90 10.77 31.01
C THR A 106 32.81 11.60 30.11
N SER A 107 32.26 12.21 29.05
CA SER A 107 33.03 13.09 28.15
C SER A 107 33.54 14.35 28.85
N LYS A 108 32.76 14.92 29.78
CA LYS A 108 33.18 16.10 30.58
C LYS A 108 34.29 15.74 31.55
N SER A 109 34.11 14.68 32.34
CA SER A 109 35.12 14.22 33.30
C SER A 109 36.43 13.78 32.64
N ALA A 110 36.38 13.22 31.42
CA ALA A 110 37.59 12.89 30.66
C ALA A 110 38.35 14.15 30.22
N LYS A 111 37.64 15.22 29.87
CA LYS A 111 38.23 16.51 29.48
C LYS A 111 38.85 17.24 30.68
N GLU A 112 38.21 17.20 31.84
CA GLU A 112 38.71 17.79 33.10
C GLU A 112 40.00 17.11 33.57
N LYS A 113 40.05 15.77 33.59
CA LYS A 113 41.26 15.01 33.99
C LYS A 113 42.48 15.30 33.13
N ARG A 114 42.30 15.67 31.85
CA ARG A 114 43.40 16.11 30.97
C ARG A 114 43.78 17.57 31.19
N LEU A 115 42.85 18.43 31.60
CA LEU A 115 43.20 19.80 31.97
C LEU A 115 44.06 19.83 33.24
N GLU A 116 43.83 18.89 34.16
CA GLU A 116 44.59 18.73 35.39
C GLU A 116 45.92 17.96 35.20
N SER A 117 45.96 17.03 34.24
CA SER A 117 47.21 16.37 33.81
C SER A 117 47.93 17.26 32.79
N GLY A 118 48.69 18.22 33.31
CA GLY A 118 49.45 19.20 32.54
C GLY A 118 50.14 18.63 31.30
N SER A 119 50.17 19.46 30.26
CA SER A 119 50.86 19.26 28.99
C SER A 119 52.26 18.65 29.17
N ASP A 120 52.41 17.37 28.83
CA ASP A 120 53.59 16.93 28.11
C ASP A 120 53.34 15.59 27.42
N ILE A 121 54.06 15.42 26.31
CA ILE A 121 54.15 14.28 25.40
C ILE A 121 53.07 14.19 24.30
N THR A 122 53.51 14.65 23.12
CA THR A 122 53.07 14.25 21.79
C THR A 122 53.15 12.73 21.60
N ILE A 123 52.12 11.99 22.02
CA ILE A 123 51.95 10.59 21.62
C ILE A 123 50.82 10.48 20.58
N ALA A 124 51.18 9.82 19.48
CA ALA A 124 50.44 9.65 18.25
C ALA A 124 48.94 9.36 18.44
N LYS A 125 48.14 9.99 17.58
CA LYS A 125 46.73 9.64 17.36
C LYS A 125 46.59 8.12 17.20
N PRO A 126 45.77 7.43 18.01
CA PRO A 126 45.42 6.06 17.71
C PRO A 126 44.54 6.06 16.46
N VAL A 127 45.01 5.39 15.42
CA VAL A 127 44.25 5.07 14.22
C VAL A 127 43.09 4.15 14.63
N GLY A 128 41.85 4.63 14.46
CA GLY A 128 40.67 3.74 14.39
C GLY A 128 39.83 3.52 15.65
N GLY A 129 40.05 4.23 16.77
CA GLY A 129 39.21 4.14 17.97
C GLY A 129 38.68 5.50 18.41
N LEU A 130 37.35 5.68 18.51
CA LEU A 130 36.77 6.89 19.10
C LEU A 130 37.12 6.95 20.60
N SER A 131 38.13 7.74 20.98
CA SER A 131 38.37 8.08 22.38
C SER A 131 37.17 8.86 22.94
N ALA A 132 36.76 8.54 24.17
CA ALA A 132 35.66 9.17 24.90
C ALA A 132 35.80 10.70 25.12
N GLU A 133 36.96 11.23 24.73
CA GLU A 133 37.49 12.56 24.99
C GLU A 133 37.02 13.63 24.00
N ASN A 134 36.76 13.25 22.74
CA ASN A 134 36.36 14.16 21.65
C ASN A 134 34.99 13.79 21.07
N LEU A 135 34.07 13.31 21.91
CA LEU A 135 32.73 12.96 21.45
C LEU A 135 31.92 14.24 21.17
N THR A 136 31.62 14.50 19.90
CA THR A 136 30.71 15.59 19.54
C THR A 136 29.31 15.30 20.08
N PRO A 137 28.48 16.32 20.34
CA PRO A 137 27.09 16.12 20.78
C PRO A 137 26.32 15.19 19.84
N GLU A 138 26.56 15.28 18.53
CA GLU A 138 25.98 14.38 17.53
C GLU A 138 26.43 12.93 17.72
N GLN A 139 27.73 12.69 17.93
CA GLN A 139 28.24 11.35 18.19
C GLN A 139 27.67 10.74 19.47
N ILE A 140 27.51 11.53 20.54
CA ILE A 140 26.86 11.10 21.79
C ILE A 140 25.43 10.64 21.51
N THR A 141 24.65 11.42 20.74
CA THR A 141 23.28 11.03 20.39
C THR A 141 23.24 9.76 19.54
N LEU A 142 24.15 9.63 18.56
CA LEU A 142 24.22 8.44 17.69
C LEU A 142 24.60 7.19 18.47
N LEU A 143 25.58 7.27 19.38
CA LEU A 143 25.96 6.16 20.25
C LEU A 143 24.81 5.77 21.18
N ALA A 144 24.13 6.74 21.78
CA ALA A 144 22.95 6.48 22.60
C ALA A 144 21.82 5.81 21.81
N VAL A 145 21.56 6.23 20.57
CA VAL A 145 20.57 5.59 19.69
C VAL A 145 20.99 4.16 19.32
N LYS A 146 22.27 3.93 19.00
CA LYS A 146 22.80 2.59 18.68
C LYS A 146 22.65 1.65 19.88
N GLU A 147 23.01 2.09 21.08
CA GLU A 147 22.86 1.29 22.29
C GLU A 147 21.40 0.98 22.61
N THR A 148 20.53 1.99 22.50
CA THR A 148 19.08 1.83 22.71
C THR A 148 18.49 0.80 21.73
N ARG A 149 18.86 0.86 20.45
CA ARG A 149 18.43 -0.11 19.42
C ARG A 149 18.95 -1.52 19.71
N LYS A 150 20.21 -1.66 20.15
CA LYS A 150 20.79 -2.97 20.51
C LYS A 150 20.01 -3.59 21.66
N ARG A 151 19.75 -2.83 22.73
CA ARG A 151 18.95 -3.27 23.88
C ARG A 151 17.50 -3.60 23.47
N GLN A 152 16.89 -2.78 22.63
CA GLN A 152 15.55 -3.05 22.07
C GLN A 152 15.50 -4.37 21.31
N LYS A 153 16.47 -4.64 20.43
CA LYS A 153 16.54 -5.88 19.66
C LYS A 153 16.70 -7.10 20.55
N LEU A 154 17.53 -7.01 21.60
CA LEU A 154 17.70 -8.08 22.58
C LEU A 154 16.42 -8.34 23.38
N LEU A 155 15.75 -7.27 23.83
CA LEU A 155 14.49 -7.37 24.55
C LEU A 155 13.41 -8.02 23.67
N PHE A 156 13.28 -7.58 22.42
CA PHE A 156 12.33 -8.15 21.47
C PHE A 156 12.66 -9.60 21.12
N LYS A 157 13.95 -9.97 21.07
CA LYS A 157 14.36 -11.36 20.87
C LYS A 157 13.96 -12.22 22.08
N LYS A 158 14.18 -11.74 23.31
CA LYS A 158 13.81 -12.44 24.56
C LYS A 158 12.31 -12.73 24.66
N TYR A 159 11.47 -11.78 24.25
CA TYR A 159 10.00 -11.93 24.27
C TYR A 159 9.41 -12.46 22.95
N GLY A 160 10.22 -12.83 21.96
CA GLY A 160 9.74 -13.40 20.69
C GLY A 160 9.01 -12.43 19.76
N VAL A 161 9.16 -11.10 19.94
CA VAL A 161 8.40 -10.06 19.23
C VAL A 161 9.27 -9.28 18.23
N GLN A 162 9.91 -9.99 17.30
CA GLN A 162 10.78 -9.36 16.29
C GLN A 162 10.00 -8.46 15.31
N MET A 163 10.64 -7.37 14.85
CA MET A 163 10.00 -6.38 13.98
C MET A 163 9.70 -6.90 12.56
N TRP A 164 10.54 -7.77 12.01
CA TRP A 164 10.36 -8.29 10.64
C TRP A 164 9.06 -9.09 10.46
N LYS A 165 8.57 -9.71 11.53
CA LYS A 165 7.28 -10.43 11.53
C LYS A 165 6.09 -9.50 11.24
N ASN A 166 6.25 -8.18 11.38
CA ASN A 166 5.19 -7.21 11.07
C ASN A 166 4.96 -7.08 9.56
N ALA A 167 5.91 -7.53 8.73
CA ALA A 167 5.77 -7.54 7.27
C ALA A 167 4.98 -8.75 6.73
N VAL A 168 4.66 -9.74 7.58
CA VAL A 168 3.97 -10.98 7.16
C VAL A 168 2.59 -10.70 6.58
N LEU A 169 1.81 -9.79 7.18
CA LEU A 169 0.47 -9.51 6.68
C LEU A 169 0.49 -8.84 5.29
N PRO A 170 1.26 -7.77 5.03
CA PRO A 170 1.43 -7.26 3.67
C PRO A 170 1.93 -8.31 2.67
N LEU A 171 2.84 -9.19 3.10
CA LEU A 171 3.41 -10.24 2.25
C LEU A 171 2.37 -11.27 1.79
N VAL A 172 1.33 -11.52 2.59
CA VAL A 172 0.21 -12.40 2.22
C VAL A 172 -0.91 -11.63 1.52
N GLN A 173 -1.19 -10.41 1.98
CA GLN A 173 -2.29 -9.59 1.47
C GLN A 173 -2.06 -9.13 0.04
N ILE A 174 -0.85 -8.67 -0.32
CA ILE A 174 -0.58 -8.14 -1.66
C ILE A 174 -0.73 -9.24 -2.73
N PRO A 175 -0.11 -10.43 -2.61
CA PRO A 175 -0.32 -11.50 -3.58
C PRO A 175 -1.77 -11.97 -3.67
N LEU A 176 -2.46 -12.11 -2.54
CA LEU A 176 -3.89 -12.46 -2.54
C LEU A 176 -4.70 -11.40 -3.28
N TRP A 177 -4.42 -10.12 -3.04
CA TRP A 177 -5.12 -9.03 -3.68
C TRP A 177 -4.88 -8.99 -5.19
N VAL A 178 -3.64 -9.20 -5.63
CA VAL A 178 -3.26 -9.23 -7.06
C VAL A 178 -3.87 -10.44 -7.76
N THR A 179 -3.79 -11.63 -7.16
CA THR A 179 -4.30 -12.87 -7.78
C THR A 179 -5.81 -12.82 -7.98
N VAL A 180 -6.57 -12.37 -6.98
CA VAL A 180 -8.03 -12.16 -7.13
C VAL A 180 -8.33 -11.06 -8.13
N SER A 181 -7.57 -9.94 -8.13
CA SER A 181 -7.76 -8.87 -9.11
C SER A 181 -7.55 -9.34 -10.54
N MET A 182 -6.51 -10.15 -10.79
CA MET A 182 -6.24 -10.71 -12.12
C MET A 182 -7.25 -11.79 -12.51
N GLY A 183 -7.70 -12.63 -11.58
CA GLY A 183 -8.77 -13.60 -11.84
C GLY A 183 -10.09 -12.92 -12.23
N ILE A 184 -10.50 -11.88 -11.50
CA ILE A 184 -11.69 -11.09 -11.85
C ILE A 184 -11.47 -10.36 -13.17
N ARG A 185 -10.27 -9.83 -13.43
CA ARG A 185 -9.95 -9.19 -14.71
C ARG A 185 -10.12 -10.17 -15.88
N THR A 186 -9.62 -11.40 -15.76
CA THR A 186 -9.81 -12.48 -16.74
C THR A 186 -11.29 -12.84 -16.90
N LEU A 187 -12.05 -12.90 -15.81
CA LEU A 187 -13.50 -13.12 -15.86
C LEU A 187 -14.21 -12.02 -16.68
N THR A 188 -13.81 -10.76 -16.53
CA THR A 188 -14.38 -9.61 -17.24
C THR A 188 -13.89 -9.45 -18.69
N GLU A 189 -12.96 -10.29 -19.17
CA GLU A 189 -12.57 -10.26 -20.59
C GLU A 189 -13.72 -10.69 -21.50
N ASN A 190 -14.63 -11.52 -20.99
CA ASN A 190 -15.90 -11.81 -21.64
C ASN A 190 -16.98 -10.82 -21.16
N PRO A 191 -17.93 -10.42 -22.02
CA PRO A 191 -18.99 -9.51 -21.62
C PRO A 191 -19.91 -10.18 -20.60
N LEU A 192 -19.84 -9.72 -19.34
CA LEU A 192 -20.68 -10.17 -18.25
C LEU A 192 -21.84 -9.19 -18.10
N ARG A 193 -23.05 -9.74 -18.17
CA ARG A 193 -24.29 -8.99 -17.99
C ARG A 193 -25.07 -9.59 -16.84
N GLU A 194 -25.55 -8.73 -15.97
CA GLU A 194 -26.38 -9.12 -14.85
C GLU A 194 -27.76 -8.47 -14.98
N LYS A 195 -28.80 -9.31 -14.97
CA LYS A 195 -30.18 -8.86 -14.85
C LYS A 195 -30.49 -8.61 -13.39
N LEU A 196 -30.61 -7.36 -12.99
CA LEU A 196 -31.06 -7.01 -11.65
C LEU A 196 -32.58 -7.13 -11.61
N TYR A 197 -33.12 -7.85 -10.61
CA TYR A 197 -34.57 -7.91 -10.39
C TYR A 197 -35.13 -6.49 -10.25
N ASN A 198 -36.23 -6.23 -10.94
CA ASN A 198 -36.83 -4.91 -11.12
C ASN A 198 -37.38 -4.37 -9.80
N ASN A 199 -36.49 -3.85 -8.96
CA ASN A 199 -36.86 -3.01 -7.85
C ASN A 199 -36.85 -1.60 -8.42
N GLY A 200 -38.02 -1.05 -8.78
CA GLY A 200 -38.17 0.22 -9.53
C GLY A 200 -37.45 1.46 -8.95
N TRP A 201 -36.80 1.35 -7.79
CA TRP A 201 -35.85 2.33 -7.30
C TRP A 201 -34.53 2.38 -8.10
N LEU A 202 -34.01 1.27 -8.62
CA LEU A 202 -32.75 1.25 -9.39
C LEU A 202 -32.89 2.00 -10.72
N SER A 203 -33.99 1.75 -11.42
CA SER A 203 -34.34 2.48 -12.65
C SER A 203 -34.61 3.97 -12.39
N SER A 204 -35.16 4.33 -11.22
CA SER A 204 -35.33 5.73 -10.82
C SER A 204 -33.99 6.47 -10.61
N VAL A 205 -32.91 5.74 -10.34
CA VAL A 205 -31.55 6.26 -10.18
C VAL A 205 -30.73 6.04 -11.46
N GLY A 206 -31.35 5.81 -12.62
CA GLY A 206 -30.66 5.72 -13.90
C GLY A 206 -29.71 4.51 -14.04
N ILE A 207 -29.90 3.46 -13.24
CA ILE A 207 -29.19 2.20 -13.40
C ILE A 207 -30.08 1.26 -14.20
N ASP A 208 -29.62 0.86 -15.38
CA ASP A 208 -30.33 -0.03 -16.27
C ASP A 208 -30.55 -1.42 -15.64
N GLU A 209 -31.64 -2.07 -16.03
CA GLU A 209 -31.98 -3.44 -15.58
C GLU A 209 -30.93 -4.48 -16.00
N ASN A 210 -30.20 -4.20 -17.09
CA ASN A 210 -29.09 -5.00 -17.59
C ASN A 210 -27.76 -4.30 -17.30
N LEU A 211 -27.15 -4.62 -16.16
CA LEU A 211 -25.89 -4.01 -15.76
C LEU A 211 -24.71 -4.70 -16.46
N TYR A 212 -23.88 -3.91 -17.15
CA TYR A 212 -22.62 -4.37 -17.74
C TYR A 212 -21.53 -4.35 -16.68
N LEU A 213 -21.08 -5.53 -16.27
CA LEU A 213 -20.11 -5.69 -15.17
C LEU A 213 -18.66 -5.67 -15.66
N SER A 214 -18.44 -5.97 -16.93
CA SER A 214 -17.12 -5.98 -17.58
C SER A 214 -16.61 -4.59 -17.97
N GLU A 215 -17.50 -3.60 -17.98
CA GLU A 215 -17.21 -2.23 -18.39
C GLU A 215 -17.26 -1.29 -17.18
N PRO A 216 -16.65 -0.10 -17.24
CA PRO A 216 -16.87 0.95 -16.25
C PRO A 216 -18.35 1.35 -16.22
N LEU A 217 -18.81 1.87 -15.08
CA LEU A 217 -20.20 2.32 -14.94
C LEU A 217 -20.45 3.58 -15.77
N GLU A 218 -21.05 3.44 -16.95
CA GLU A 218 -21.28 4.55 -17.89
C GLU A 218 -22.29 5.58 -17.37
N ALA A 219 -23.34 5.13 -16.67
CA ALA A 219 -24.34 6.03 -16.09
C ALA A 219 -23.73 7.04 -15.10
N TYR A 220 -22.73 6.59 -14.32
CA TYR A 220 -22.06 7.40 -13.31
C TYR A 220 -20.55 7.10 -13.25
N PRO A 221 -19.76 7.64 -14.20
CA PRO A 221 -18.35 7.29 -14.37
C PRO A 221 -17.48 7.69 -13.16
N PHE A 222 -17.93 8.68 -12.37
CA PHE A 222 -17.22 9.13 -11.18
C PHE A 222 -17.69 8.49 -9.88
N ALA A 223 -18.86 7.82 -9.85
CA ALA A 223 -19.41 7.27 -8.61
C ALA A 223 -18.49 6.18 -8.02
N VAL A 224 -18.07 5.23 -8.86
CA VAL A 224 -17.22 4.11 -8.44
C VAL A 224 -15.82 4.60 -7.98
N PRO A 225 -15.09 5.43 -8.76
CA PRO A 225 -13.85 6.06 -8.30
C PRO A 225 -13.99 6.82 -6.98
N LEU A 226 -15.07 7.61 -6.81
CA LEU A 226 -15.26 8.43 -5.63
C LEU A 226 -15.55 7.59 -4.39
N VAL A 227 -16.39 6.56 -4.50
CA VAL A 227 -16.65 5.61 -3.40
C VAL A 227 -15.37 4.86 -3.03
N LEU A 228 -14.63 4.35 -4.01
CA LEU A 228 -13.37 3.65 -3.76
C LEU A 228 -12.33 4.58 -3.12
N GLY A 229 -12.15 5.78 -3.66
CA GLY A 229 -11.20 6.78 -3.20
C GLY A 229 -11.49 7.23 -1.78
N THR A 230 -12.76 7.51 -1.47
CA THR A 230 -13.19 7.91 -0.11
C THR A 230 -12.97 6.80 0.91
N LEU A 231 -13.38 5.57 0.63
CA LEU A 231 -13.14 4.43 1.52
C LEU A 231 -11.65 4.14 1.73
N SER A 232 -10.86 4.21 0.66
CA SER A 232 -9.40 4.04 0.73
C SER A 232 -8.75 5.15 1.57
N MET A 233 -9.18 6.40 1.40
CA MET A 233 -8.70 7.53 2.19
C MET A 233 -9.09 7.40 3.67
N LEU A 234 -10.31 6.96 3.97
CA LEU A 234 -10.74 6.66 5.34
C LEU A 234 -9.85 5.58 5.97
N ASN A 235 -9.51 4.54 5.22
CA ASN A 235 -8.56 3.52 5.68
C ASN A 235 -7.17 4.10 5.98
N VAL A 236 -6.64 4.92 5.08
CA VAL A 236 -5.32 5.57 5.27
C VAL A 236 -5.33 6.49 6.48
N GLU A 237 -6.33 7.35 6.63
CA GLU A 237 -6.43 8.28 7.75
C GLU A 237 -6.69 7.56 9.08
N TYR A 238 -7.52 6.51 9.07
CA TYR A 238 -7.74 5.69 10.27
C TYR A 238 -6.43 5.02 10.72
N ASN A 239 -5.73 4.34 9.81
CA ASN A 239 -4.44 3.71 10.12
C ASN A 239 -3.38 4.75 10.52
N GLY A 240 -3.37 5.91 9.87
CA GLY A 240 -2.48 7.03 10.18
C GLY A 240 -2.72 7.57 11.59
N LYS A 241 -3.96 7.86 11.95
CA LYS A 241 -4.35 8.27 13.32
C LYS A 241 -3.95 7.24 14.35
N VAL A 242 -4.09 5.96 14.01
CA VAL A 242 -3.77 4.86 14.91
C VAL A 242 -2.26 4.68 15.11
N ILE A 243 -1.44 4.93 14.08
CA ILE A 243 0.03 4.86 14.16
C ILE A 243 0.64 6.13 14.78
N GLN A 244 0.07 7.30 14.49
CA GLN A 244 0.58 8.61 14.95
C GLN A 244 -0.03 9.06 16.28
N GLY A 245 -1.26 8.66 16.56
CA GLY A 245 -1.99 9.04 17.75
C GLY A 245 -1.51 8.26 18.97
N ASP A 246 -0.40 8.70 19.58
CA ASP A 246 -0.46 9.25 20.94
C ASP A 246 0.87 9.73 21.57
N SER A 247 1.91 10.01 20.81
CA SER A 247 3.17 10.44 21.42
C SER A 247 3.13 11.82 22.10
N ALA A 248 2.01 12.57 22.03
CA ALA A 248 2.00 14.00 22.39
C ALA A 248 0.84 14.52 23.24
N LYS A 249 -0.30 13.83 23.37
CA LYS A 249 -1.49 14.41 24.04
C LYS A 249 -1.68 13.99 25.51
N ASN A 250 -1.26 12.78 25.90
CA ASN A 250 -1.55 12.25 27.25
C ASN A 250 -0.50 12.59 28.32
N LEU A 251 0.65 13.16 27.96
CA LEU A 251 1.71 13.44 28.93
C LEU A 251 1.73 14.89 29.43
N GLY A 252 0.92 15.82 28.89
CA GLY A 252 0.92 17.25 29.27
C GLY A 252 2.25 17.99 29.03
N LEU A 253 3.32 17.24 28.76
CA LEU A 253 4.62 17.73 28.40
C LEU A 253 4.58 18.07 26.91
N LYS A 254 4.73 19.35 26.60
CA LYS A 254 5.28 19.80 25.31
C LYS A 254 6.71 19.24 25.18
N LEU A 255 6.86 17.92 25.08
CA LEU A 255 8.07 17.32 24.55
C LEU A 255 8.10 17.82 23.12
N ARG A 256 8.90 18.87 22.93
CA ARG A 256 9.32 19.47 21.66
C ARG A 256 9.17 18.45 20.57
N ALA A 257 8.39 18.76 19.54
CA ALA A 257 8.21 17.97 18.33
C ALA A 257 9.55 17.35 17.95
N ASP A 258 9.78 16.12 18.41
CA ASP A 258 11.05 15.47 18.16
C ASP A 258 10.86 14.96 16.75
N ASN A 259 11.42 15.72 15.80
CA ASN A 259 11.60 15.42 14.38
C ASN A 259 12.43 14.15 14.22
N SER A 260 12.02 13.09 14.92
CA SER A 260 12.63 11.79 14.88
C SER A 260 12.43 11.30 13.45
N ARG A 261 13.51 10.83 12.85
CA ARG A 261 13.52 10.24 11.51
C ARG A 261 12.43 9.16 11.33
N LEU A 262 11.97 8.58 12.44
CA LEU A 262 10.85 7.65 12.49
C LEU A 262 9.49 8.32 12.26
N GLN A 263 9.20 9.45 12.91
CA GLN A 263 7.97 10.21 12.65
C GLN A 263 7.95 10.76 11.22
N LEU A 264 9.09 11.27 10.73
CA LEU A 264 9.24 11.68 9.33
C LEU A 264 8.97 10.51 8.38
N GLY A 265 9.54 9.34 8.64
CA GLY A 265 9.27 8.14 7.83
C GLY A 265 7.80 7.72 7.85
N ILE A 266 7.12 7.78 9.01
CA ILE A 266 5.68 7.52 9.11
C ILE A 266 4.88 8.55 8.30
N GLN A 267 5.22 9.85 8.37
CA GLN A 267 4.55 10.88 7.57
C GLN A 267 4.77 10.69 6.07
N THR A 268 5.99 10.34 5.65
CA THR A 268 6.29 10.01 4.25
C THR A 268 5.44 8.84 3.78
N ILE A 269 5.35 7.76 4.58
CA ILE A 269 4.50 6.61 4.25
C ILE A 269 3.04 7.05 4.10
N LEU A 270 2.51 7.86 5.02
CA LEU A 270 1.12 8.34 4.90
C LEU A 270 0.90 9.20 3.65
N ASN A 271 1.81 10.13 3.37
CA ASN A 271 1.71 10.98 2.17
C ASN A 271 1.77 10.14 0.89
N VAL A 272 2.66 9.16 0.81
CA VAL A 272 2.74 8.22 -0.31
C VAL A 272 1.44 7.42 -0.43
N THR A 273 0.87 6.94 0.69
CA THR A 273 -0.41 6.22 0.63
C THR A 273 -1.58 7.10 0.20
N ARG A 274 -1.63 8.38 0.59
CA ARG A 274 -2.64 9.35 0.13
C ARG A 274 -2.53 9.63 -1.37
N ILE A 275 -1.31 9.80 -1.88
CA ILE A 275 -1.10 9.91 -3.33
C ILE A 275 -1.53 8.60 -4.02
N GLY A 276 -1.21 7.46 -3.42
CA GLY A 276 -1.66 6.15 -3.87
C GLY A 276 -3.19 5.99 -3.93
N THR A 277 -3.94 6.57 -2.99
CA THR A 277 -5.41 6.53 -3.04
C THR A 277 -5.97 7.34 -4.20
N VAL A 278 -5.39 8.52 -4.49
CA VAL A 278 -5.78 9.35 -5.64
C VAL A 278 -5.44 8.63 -6.95
N PHE A 279 -4.27 7.98 -7.02
CA PHE A 279 -3.91 7.16 -8.18
C PHE A 279 -4.89 5.99 -8.39
N MET A 280 -5.23 5.25 -7.33
CA MET A 280 -6.21 4.16 -7.40
C MET A 280 -7.60 4.64 -7.81
N MET A 281 -8.01 5.84 -7.39
CA MET A 281 -9.24 6.48 -7.85
C MET A 281 -9.21 6.72 -9.36
N GLY A 282 -8.12 7.27 -9.91
CA GLY A 282 -7.96 7.44 -11.36
C GLY A 282 -7.90 6.11 -12.13
N PHE A 283 -7.27 5.08 -11.57
CA PHE A 283 -7.19 3.76 -12.19
C PHE A 283 -8.56 3.04 -12.24
N SER A 284 -9.38 3.25 -11.22
CA SER A 284 -10.72 2.65 -11.12
C SER A 284 -11.69 3.16 -12.18
N SER A 285 -11.54 4.40 -12.70
CA SER A 285 -12.46 4.92 -13.72
C SER A 285 -12.36 4.21 -15.07
N GLN A 286 -11.22 3.57 -15.34
CA GLN A 286 -10.98 2.81 -16.58
C GLN A 286 -11.16 1.30 -16.38
N THR A 287 -11.51 0.88 -15.17
CA THR A 287 -11.56 -0.54 -14.78
C THR A 287 -13.00 -1.04 -14.81
N ALA A 288 -13.18 -2.33 -15.14
CA ALA A 288 -14.46 -3.03 -15.06
C ALA A 288 -15.15 -2.80 -13.70
N LEU A 289 -16.47 -2.61 -13.72
CA LEU A 289 -17.29 -2.41 -12.53
C LEU A 289 -17.11 -3.53 -11.50
N LEU A 290 -17.07 -4.78 -11.97
CA LEU A 290 -16.91 -5.96 -11.09
C LEU A 290 -15.58 -5.94 -10.31
N LEU A 291 -14.50 -5.53 -10.96
CA LEU A 291 -13.19 -5.43 -10.33
C LEU A 291 -13.13 -4.26 -9.34
N SER A 292 -13.76 -3.13 -9.67
CA SER A 292 -13.87 -2.01 -8.74
C SER A 292 -14.73 -2.36 -7.52
N LEU A 293 -15.79 -3.16 -7.69
CA LEU A 293 -16.63 -3.66 -6.60
C LEU A 293 -15.85 -4.55 -5.64
N TYR A 294 -14.97 -5.41 -6.17
CA TYR A 294 -14.02 -6.17 -5.36
C TYR A 294 -13.12 -5.25 -4.53
N TRP A 295 -12.53 -4.22 -5.15
CA TRP A 295 -11.67 -3.28 -4.43
C TRP A 295 -12.43 -2.52 -3.35
N ILE A 296 -13.64 -2.04 -3.63
CA ILE A 296 -14.51 -1.37 -2.65
C ILE A 296 -14.80 -2.30 -1.47
N SER A 297 -15.22 -3.53 -1.73
CA SER A 297 -15.53 -4.54 -0.70
C SER A 297 -14.30 -4.86 0.16
N SER A 298 -13.12 -4.96 -0.47
CA SER A 298 -11.84 -5.22 0.20
C SER A 298 -11.39 -4.04 1.08
N GLN A 299 -11.61 -2.79 0.63
CA GLN A 299 -11.37 -1.59 1.44
C GLN A 299 -12.34 -1.51 2.62
N LEU A 300 -13.63 -1.75 2.38
CA LEU A 300 -14.65 -1.75 3.43
C LEU A 300 -14.34 -2.79 4.51
N TYR A 301 -14.02 -4.02 4.12
CA TYR A 301 -13.59 -5.06 5.05
C TYR A 301 -12.40 -4.60 5.89
N SER A 302 -11.38 -4.00 5.25
CA SER A 302 -10.19 -3.52 5.94
C SER A 302 -10.51 -2.44 6.98
N LEU A 303 -11.47 -1.56 6.68
CA LEU A 303 -11.93 -0.52 7.61
C LEU A 303 -12.60 -1.15 8.82
N LEU A 304 -13.60 -2.01 8.58
CA LEU A 304 -14.36 -2.69 9.64
C LEU A 304 -13.45 -3.55 10.51
N GLN A 305 -12.55 -4.32 9.88
CA GLN A 305 -11.54 -5.11 10.56
C GLN A 305 -10.65 -4.26 11.47
N ASN A 306 -10.15 -3.13 10.98
CA ASN A 306 -9.28 -2.25 11.77
C ASN A 306 -10.03 -1.58 12.92
N ILE A 307 -11.28 -1.17 12.72
CA ILE A 307 -12.16 -0.65 13.77
C ILE A 307 -12.38 -1.72 14.85
N PHE A 308 -12.75 -2.92 14.45
CA PHE A 308 -13.01 -4.03 15.36
C PHE A 308 -11.75 -4.45 16.14
N LEU A 309 -10.61 -4.59 15.46
CA LEU A 309 -9.34 -4.92 16.11
C LEU A 309 -8.85 -3.82 17.05
N ASN A 310 -9.14 -2.56 16.75
CA ASN A 310 -8.81 -1.45 17.63
C ASN A 310 -9.71 -1.38 18.85
N TRP A 311 -10.98 -1.74 18.69
CA TRP A 311 -11.89 -1.89 19.81
C TRP A 311 -11.45 -3.03 20.74
N LEU A 312 -11.07 -4.19 20.19
CA LEU A 312 -10.70 -5.37 20.99
C LEU A 312 -9.29 -5.29 21.59
N TRP A 313 -8.31 -4.77 20.84
CA TRP A 313 -6.93 -4.56 21.28
C TRP A 313 -6.50 -3.13 20.96
N PRO A 314 -6.94 -2.14 21.74
CA PRO A 314 -6.51 -0.76 21.56
C PRO A 314 -4.99 -0.68 21.69
N TYR A 315 -4.36 0.17 20.88
CA TYR A 315 -2.94 0.42 21.06
C TYR A 315 -2.74 1.13 22.40
N GLN A 316 -2.23 0.38 23.37
CA GLN A 316 -2.01 0.88 24.71
C GLN A 316 -0.77 1.78 24.72
N ARG A 317 -1.04 3.05 25.03
CA ARG A 317 -0.14 4.20 25.03
C ARG A 317 0.90 4.12 26.13
#